data_AF-A0A920FC24-F1
#
_entry.id   AF-A0A920FC24-F1
#
_cell.length_a   1.000
_cell.length_b   1.000
_cell.length_c   1.000
_cell.angle_alpha   90.00
_cell.angle_beta   90.00
_cell.angle_gamma   90.00
#
_symmetry.space_group_name_H-M   'P 1'
#
loop_
_entity.id
_entity.type
_entity.pdbx_description
1 polymer ?
#
loop_
_entity_poly.entity_id
_entity_poly.type
_entity_poly.pdbx_seq_one_letter_code
_entity_poly.pdbx_strand_id
1 'polypeptide(L)'
;MHLNGGSIKRREDKRFLTGRGEYLDDIFFDDEYCAIFVRSPHPHAKIKKIKTEAAVTVPGVVSILSAEDVENDGLRAMQPFITSNPNTKHPFNFIPQPLLAKKLVRYVGEPILLVLAKSMYAALDAVQLIEVDYDVLPFVLSAQEALKEDSPLVAEALGTNLCLNWRCSSNENIDVIFSQSKTCY
;
A
#
# COMPACT_ATOMS: atom_id res chain seq x y z
N MET A 1 -20.70 22.01 35.38
CA MET A 1 -20.85 20.69 34.72
C MET A 1 -19.48 20.04 34.76
N HIS A 2 -19.29 18.99 35.57
CA HIS A 2 -17.98 18.36 35.74
C HIS A 2 -17.68 17.49 34.52
N LEU A 3 -16.77 17.95 33.66
CA LEU A 3 -16.38 17.24 32.43
C LEU A 3 -15.59 15.95 32.72
N ASN A 4 -15.05 15.80 33.93
CA ASN A 4 -14.29 14.64 34.34
C ASN A 4 -15.15 13.70 35.21
N GLY A 5 -15.22 12.41 34.81
CA GLY A 5 -15.88 11.34 35.56
C GLY A 5 -17.39 11.16 35.31
N GLY A 6 -18.00 11.98 34.45
CA GLY A 6 -19.42 11.87 34.09
C GLY A 6 -19.67 11.17 32.74
N SER A 7 -20.84 10.52 32.60
CA SER A 7 -21.29 9.98 31.30
C SER A 7 -21.97 11.08 30.46
N ILE A 8 -21.15 11.94 29.87
CA ILE A 8 -21.61 13.06 29.05
C ILE A 8 -21.79 12.61 27.59
N LYS A 9 -22.88 13.03 26.95
CA LYS A 9 -23.12 12.76 25.52
C LYS A 9 -22.08 13.48 24.65
N ARG A 10 -21.66 12.85 23.54
CA ARG A 10 -20.67 13.44 22.64
C ARG A 10 -21.25 14.68 21.96
N ARG A 11 -20.40 15.68 21.70
CA ARG A 11 -20.84 16.94 21.07
C ARG A 11 -21.16 16.74 19.59
N GLU A 12 -20.50 15.76 18.98
CA GLU A 12 -20.52 15.45 17.57
C GLU A 12 -21.76 14.64 17.16
N ASP A 13 -22.42 13.96 18.10
CA ASP A 13 -23.54 13.03 17.83
C ASP A 13 -24.64 13.66 16.97
N LYS A 14 -24.98 14.94 17.22
CA LYS A 14 -26.06 15.61 16.50
C LYS A 14 -25.82 15.63 14.98
N ARG A 15 -24.60 15.95 14.52
CA ARG A 15 -24.33 16.02 13.07
C ARG A 15 -24.28 14.63 12.44
N PHE A 16 -23.71 13.64 13.13
CA PHE A 16 -23.60 12.29 12.60
C PHE A 16 -24.94 11.55 12.58
N LEU A 17 -25.76 11.69 13.63
CA LEU A 17 -27.08 11.05 13.71
C LEU A 17 -28.13 11.66 12.77
N THR A 18 -27.84 12.82 12.17
CA THR A 18 -28.76 13.52 11.27
C THR A 18 -28.30 13.54 9.82
N GLY A 19 -27.24 12.80 9.48
CA GLY A 19 -26.67 12.80 8.12
C GLY A 19 -26.08 14.16 7.72
N ARG A 20 -25.68 14.98 8.69
CA ARG A 20 -25.05 16.29 8.50
C ARG A 20 -23.55 16.28 8.84
N GLY A 21 -22.96 15.10 8.98
CA GLY A 21 -21.52 14.97 8.98
C GLY A 21 -21.03 15.02 7.54
N GLU A 22 -20.00 15.81 7.27
CA GLU A 22 -19.34 15.86 5.98
C GLU A 22 -18.06 15.02 6.06
N TYR A 23 -17.93 14.09 5.12
CA TYR A 23 -16.73 13.32 4.85
C TYR A 23 -16.13 13.76 3.51
N LEU A 24 -14.97 13.22 3.14
CA LEU A 24 -14.26 13.66 1.94
C LEU A 24 -15.09 13.54 0.64
N ASP A 25 -15.97 12.54 0.56
CA ASP A 25 -16.83 12.28 -0.62
C ASP A 25 -18.11 13.14 -0.63
N ASP A 26 -18.37 13.90 0.45
CA ASP A 26 -19.49 14.85 0.52
C ASP A 26 -19.06 16.27 0.09
N ILE A 27 -17.77 16.47 -0.19
CA ILE A 27 -17.19 17.77 -0.55
C ILE A 27 -17.10 17.85 -2.08
N PHE A 28 -17.74 18.87 -2.66
CA PHE A 28 -17.75 19.11 -4.11
C PHE A 28 -17.08 20.43 -4.43
N PHE A 29 -16.33 20.46 -5.54
CA PHE A 29 -15.72 21.67 -6.08
C PHE A 29 -16.16 21.91 -7.52
N ASP A 30 -16.22 23.18 -7.92
CA ASP A 30 -16.38 23.52 -9.33
C ASP A 30 -15.18 22.96 -10.13
N ASP A 31 -15.45 22.41 -11.32
CA ASP A 31 -14.45 21.80 -12.21
C ASP A 31 -13.61 20.68 -11.56
N GLU A 32 -14.22 19.86 -10.68
CA GLU A 32 -13.55 18.71 -10.09
C GLU A 32 -13.21 17.60 -11.10
N TYR A 33 -12.14 16.87 -10.81
CA TYR A 33 -11.73 15.70 -11.57
C TYR A 33 -11.75 14.47 -10.68
N CYS A 34 -12.18 13.35 -11.24
CA CYS A 34 -12.13 12.05 -10.59
C CYS A 34 -10.83 11.33 -10.95
N ALA A 35 -10.22 10.70 -9.96
CA ALA A 35 -8.98 9.96 -10.11
C ALA A 35 -9.21 8.49 -9.73
N ILE A 36 -8.98 7.56 -10.65
CA ILE A 36 -9.15 6.12 -10.43
C ILE A 36 -7.86 5.39 -10.74
N PHE A 37 -7.40 4.59 -9.77
CA PHE A 37 -6.22 3.76 -9.96
C PHE A 37 -6.54 2.47 -10.71
N VAL A 38 -5.74 2.16 -11.73
CA VAL A 38 -5.65 0.81 -12.29
C VAL A 38 -4.73 0.00 -11.38
N ARG A 39 -5.20 -1.16 -10.92
CA ARG A 39 -4.52 -1.96 -9.90
C ARG A 39 -4.20 -3.36 -10.40
N SER A 40 -3.07 -3.90 -9.95
CA SER A 40 -2.66 -5.28 -10.23
C SER A 40 -3.70 -6.28 -9.70
N PRO A 41 -4.15 -7.24 -10.50
CA PRO A 41 -4.90 -8.39 -10.00
C PRO A 41 -3.98 -9.50 -9.47
N HIS A 42 -2.66 -9.38 -9.65
CA HIS A 42 -1.69 -10.43 -9.34
C HIS A 42 -0.89 -10.15 -8.07
N PRO A 43 -0.59 -11.18 -7.26
CA PRO A 43 0.23 -11.05 -6.06
C PRO A 43 1.71 -10.82 -6.38
N HIS A 44 2.23 -11.33 -7.50
CA HIS A 44 3.59 -11.08 -7.95
C HIS A 44 3.66 -11.28 -9.46
N ALA A 45 4.05 -10.26 -10.22
CA ALA A 45 4.16 -10.36 -11.67
C ALA A 45 5.07 -9.28 -12.27
N LYS A 46 5.69 -9.57 -13.41
CA LYS A 46 6.34 -8.55 -14.26
C LYS A 46 5.31 -7.94 -15.18
N ILE A 47 5.26 -6.62 -15.24
CA ILE A 47 4.46 -5.89 -16.25
C ILE A 47 5.24 -5.94 -17.55
N LYS A 48 4.65 -6.53 -18.60
CA LYS A 48 5.27 -6.63 -19.93
C LYS A 48 4.91 -5.46 -20.81
N LYS A 49 3.62 -5.16 -20.82
CA LYS A 49 3.06 -4.13 -21.69
C LYS A 49 1.78 -3.61 -21.07
N ILE A 50 1.56 -2.31 -21.26
CA ILE A 50 0.32 -1.62 -20.93
C ILE A 50 -0.18 -1.00 -22.23
N LYS A 51 -1.46 -1.17 -22.54
CA LYS A 51 -2.14 -0.52 -23.67
C LYS A 51 -3.22 0.40 -23.12
N THR A 52 -3.14 1.67 -23.47
CA THR A 52 -4.06 2.72 -23.01
C THR A 52 -4.77 3.43 -24.16
N GLU A 53 -4.49 3.03 -25.40
CA GLU A 53 -4.90 3.76 -26.60
C GLU A 53 -6.42 3.86 -26.71
N ALA A 54 -7.15 2.78 -26.41
CA ALA A 54 -8.61 2.80 -26.38
C ALA A 54 -9.15 3.66 -25.23
N ALA A 55 -8.54 3.56 -24.04
CA ALA A 55 -8.97 4.25 -22.84
C ALA A 55 -8.87 5.78 -22.97
N VAL A 56 -7.83 6.30 -23.61
CA VAL A 56 -7.65 7.75 -23.84
C VAL A 56 -8.76 8.33 -24.73
N THR A 57 -9.43 7.51 -25.54
CA THR A 57 -10.52 7.99 -26.42
C THR A 57 -11.87 8.15 -25.72
N VAL A 58 -12.01 7.70 -24.47
CA VAL A 58 -13.28 7.80 -23.73
C VAL A 58 -13.61 9.27 -23.46
N PRO A 59 -14.80 9.76 -23.86
CA PRO A 59 -15.19 11.14 -23.61
C PRO A 59 -15.13 11.50 -22.13
N GLY A 60 -14.42 12.59 -21.81
CA GLY A 60 -14.25 13.06 -20.45
C GLY A 60 -12.98 12.56 -19.75
N VAL A 61 -12.24 11.60 -20.33
CA VAL A 61 -10.87 11.31 -19.89
C VAL A 61 -9.96 12.49 -20.20
N VAL A 62 -9.12 12.83 -19.22
CA VAL A 62 -8.19 13.96 -19.28
C VAL A 62 -6.77 13.46 -19.45
N SER A 63 -6.39 12.45 -18.66
CA SER A 63 -5.05 11.85 -18.71
C SER A 63 -5.05 10.46 -18.10
N ILE A 64 -4.07 9.64 -18.50
CA ILE A 64 -3.74 8.37 -17.86
C ILE A 64 -2.25 8.44 -17.50
N LEU A 65 -1.97 8.55 -16.20
CA LEU A 65 -0.63 8.71 -15.66
C LEU A 65 -0.03 7.36 -15.28
N SER A 66 1.26 7.24 -15.50
CA SER A 66 2.07 6.05 -15.29
C SER A 66 3.25 6.32 -14.35
N ALA A 67 4.02 5.28 -14.04
CA ALA A 67 5.26 5.44 -13.28
C ALA A 67 6.29 6.34 -13.98
N GLU A 68 6.22 6.49 -15.30
CA GLU A 68 7.13 7.37 -16.06
C GLU A 68 6.78 8.85 -15.83
N ASP A 69 5.49 9.18 -15.72
CA ASP A 69 5.04 10.53 -15.37
C ASP A 69 5.47 10.91 -13.96
N VAL A 70 5.37 9.97 -13.00
CA VAL A 70 5.87 10.12 -11.63
C VAL A 70 7.36 10.45 -11.60
N GLU A 71 8.16 9.75 -12.41
CA GLU A 71 9.60 9.99 -12.53
C GLU A 71 9.91 11.34 -13.19
N ASN A 72 9.19 11.69 -14.26
CA ASN A 72 9.36 12.95 -15.00
C ASN A 72 9.04 14.18 -14.13
N ASP A 73 8.06 14.06 -13.24
CA ASP A 73 7.69 15.10 -12.27
C ASP A 73 8.61 15.14 -11.04
N GLY A 74 9.59 14.24 -10.96
CA GLY A 74 10.55 14.18 -9.84
C GLY A 74 9.91 13.74 -8.51
N LEU A 75 8.74 13.11 -8.56
CA LEU A 75 8.07 12.58 -7.37
C LEU A 75 8.84 11.39 -6.81
N ARG A 76 8.91 11.31 -5.49
CA ARG A 76 9.70 10.28 -4.79
C ARG A 76 8.82 9.13 -4.34
N ALA A 77 9.37 7.93 -4.41
CA ALA A 77 8.78 6.75 -3.78
C ALA A 77 8.61 6.96 -2.28
N MET A 78 7.59 6.31 -1.71
CA MET A 78 7.34 6.35 -0.27
C MET A 78 8.43 5.59 0.48
N GLN A 79 8.87 6.18 1.59
CA GLN A 79 9.91 5.64 2.44
C GLN A 79 9.32 5.30 3.82
N PRO A 80 9.72 4.18 4.45
CA PRO A 80 9.37 3.94 5.83
C PRO A 80 10.00 4.99 6.74
N PHE A 81 9.26 5.38 7.78
CA PHE A 81 9.73 6.38 8.75
C PHE A 81 10.97 5.91 9.55
N ILE A 82 11.07 4.59 9.78
CA ILE A 82 12.20 3.95 10.45
C ILE A 82 12.88 3.01 9.47
N THR A 83 14.17 3.20 9.25
CA THR A 83 14.97 2.48 8.25
C THR A 83 16.06 1.59 8.85
N SER A 84 16.24 1.62 10.16
CA SER A 84 17.24 0.83 10.88
C SER A 84 16.79 0.51 12.31
N ASN A 85 17.34 -0.55 12.87
CA ASN A 85 17.14 -0.90 14.27
C ASN A 85 17.77 0.19 15.18
N PRO A 86 17.02 0.84 16.08
CA PRO A 86 17.56 1.92 16.91
C PRO A 86 18.56 1.43 17.95
N ASN A 87 18.51 0.15 18.34
CA ASN A 87 19.41 -0.45 19.32
C ASN A 87 20.72 -0.88 18.63
N THR A 88 20.63 -1.62 17.53
CA THR A 88 21.81 -2.21 16.87
C THR A 88 22.37 -1.36 15.72
N LYS A 89 21.62 -0.35 15.28
CA LYS A 89 21.89 0.49 14.09
C LYS A 89 21.96 -0.28 12.76
N HIS A 90 21.69 -1.58 12.75
CA HIS A 90 21.61 -2.36 11.51
C HIS A 90 20.43 -1.89 10.64
N PRO A 91 20.64 -1.67 9.33
CA PRO A 91 19.57 -1.26 8.43
C PRO A 91 18.54 -2.38 8.26
N PHE A 92 17.28 -1.98 8.02
CA PHE A 92 16.24 -2.91 7.60
C PHE A 92 16.34 -3.18 6.10
N ASN A 93 15.93 -4.37 5.69
CA ASN A 93 15.84 -4.75 4.29
C ASN A 93 14.50 -4.30 3.73
N PHE A 94 14.47 -3.19 3.01
CA PHE A 94 13.28 -2.74 2.31
C PHE A 94 13.64 -2.07 1.00
N ILE A 95 12.69 -2.08 0.08
CA ILE A 95 12.71 -1.25 -1.12
C ILE A 95 11.70 -0.11 -0.94
N PRO A 96 11.99 1.11 -1.42
CA PRO A 96 11.00 2.18 -1.44
C PRO A 96 9.74 1.74 -2.18
N GLN A 97 8.56 2.10 -1.65
CA GLN A 97 7.31 1.76 -2.29
C GLN A 97 7.02 2.77 -3.41
N PRO A 98 6.98 2.34 -4.68
CA PRO A 98 6.68 3.26 -5.78
C PRO A 98 5.24 3.79 -5.67
N LEU A 99 5.00 5.00 -6.18
CA LEU A 99 3.63 5.55 -6.25
C LEU A 99 2.77 4.80 -7.27
N LEU A 100 3.38 4.43 -8.40
CA LEU A 100 2.82 3.57 -9.44
C LEU A 100 3.89 2.54 -9.84
N ALA A 101 3.50 1.27 -9.95
CA ALA A 101 4.40 0.18 -10.32
C ALA A 101 4.83 0.28 -11.80
N LYS A 102 6.14 0.23 -12.05
CA LYS A 102 6.70 0.37 -13.41
C LYS A 102 6.89 -0.96 -14.14
N LYS A 103 7.64 -1.89 -13.53
CA LYS A 103 8.06 -3.16 -14.17
C LYS A 103 7.63 -4.41 -13.43
N LEU A 104 7.29 -4.27 -12.15
CA LEU A 104 7.04 -5.37 -11.24
C LEU A 104 5.93 -4.94 -10.27
N VAL A 105 4.96 -5.82 -10.09
CA VAL A 105 3.94 -5.74 -9.04
C VAL A 105 4.18 -6.87 -8.05
N ARG A 106 4.00 -6.58 -6.77
CA ARG A 106 4.44 -7.35 -5.59
C ARG A 106 3.29 -7.69 -4.63
N TYR A 107 2.09 -7.18 -4.91
CA TYR A 107 0.88 -7.53 -4.20
C TYR A 107 -0.37 -7.25 -5.04
N VAL A 108 -1.45 -7.97 -4.72
CA VAL A 108 -2.77 -7.71 -5.31
C VAL A 108 -3.23 -6.32 -4.88
N GLY A 109 -3.62 -5.49 -5.84
CA GLY A 109 -4.05 -4.12 -5.59
C GLY A 109 -2.95 -3.07 -5.75
N GLU A 110 -1.70 -3.46 -6.05
CA GLU A 110 -0.63 -2.49 -6.31
C GLU A 110 -1.01 -1.57 -7.47
N PRO A 111 -0.99 -0.23 -7.28
CA PRO A 111 -1.40 0.71 -8.31
C PRO A 111 -0.35 0.77 -9.44
N ILE A 112 -0.82 0.84 -10.68
CA ILE A 112 0.03 0.77 -11.88
C ILE A 112 -0.17 2.01 -12.75
N LEU A 113 -1.42 2.49 -12.84
CA LEU A 113 -1.78 3.73 -13.53
C LEU A 113 -2.77 4.52 -12.68
N LEU A 114 -2.89 5.82 -12.98
CA LEU A 114 -3.93 6.70 -12.49
C LEU A 114 -4.69 7.32 -13.67
N VAL A 115 -5.98 7.02 -13.78
CA VAL A 115 -6.88 7.64 -14.76
C VAL A 115 -7.48 8.89 -14.16
N LEU A 116 -7.31 10.03 -14.82
CA LEU A 116 -7.96 11.29 -14.48
C LEU A 116 -9.07 11.59 -15.50
N ALA A 117 -10.28 11.86 -15.02
CA ALA A 117 -11.42 12.18 -15.87
C ALA A 117 -12.34 13.23 -15.23
N LYS A 118 -13.23 13.83 -16.03
CA LYS A 118 -14.24 14.80 -15.58
C LYS A 118 -15.41 14.19 -14.81
N SER A 119 -15.48 12.86 -14.73
CA SER A 119 -16.48 12.15 -13.94
C SER A 119 -15.99 10.75 -13.57
N MET A 120 -16.55 10.20 -12.48
CA MET A 120 -16.23 8.84 -12.05
C MET A 120 -16.61 7.81 -13.11
N TYR A 121 -17.74 8.00 -13.81
CA TYR A 121 -18.18 7.11 -14.88
C TYR A 121 -17.18 7.06 -16.03
N ALA A 122 -16.73 8.23 -16.52
CA ALA A 122 -15.74 8.29 -17.60
C ALA A 122 -14.40 7.63 -17.19
N ALA A 123 -13.97 7.82 -15.94
CA ALA A 123 -12.77 7.16 -15.43
C ALA A 123 -12.95 5.63 -15.36
N LEU A 124 -14.10 5.13 -14.86
CA LEU A 124 -14.38 3.69 -14.78
C LEU A 124 -14.47 3.04 -16.16
N ASP A 125 -15.13 3.69 -17.12
CA ASP A 125 -15.23 3.20 -18.50
C ASP A 125 -13.84 3.11 -19.15
N ALA A 126 -12.99 4.11 -18.93
CA ALA A 126 -11.62 4.11 -19.42
C ALA A 126 -10.78 2.98 -18.78
N VAL A 127 -10.91 2.75 -17.47
CA VAL A 127 -10.21 1.65 -16.78
C VAL A 127 -10.54 0.28 -17.40
N GLN A 128 -11.78 0.05 -17.83
CA GLN A 128 -12.17 -1.21 -18.47
C GLN A 128 -11.52 -1.44 -19.84
N LEU A 129 -11.07 -0.37 -20.51
CA LEU A 129 -10.42 -0.44 -21.82
C LEU A 129 -8.89 -0.53 -21.73
N ILE A 130 -8.32 -0.47 -20.53
CA ILE A 130 -6.88 -0.61 -20.32
C ILE A 130 -6.53 -2.09 -20.26
N GLU A 131 -5.64 -2.52 -21.17
CA GLU A 131 -5.11 -3.88 -21.17
C GLU A 131 -3.71 -3.88 -20.56
N VAL A 132 -3.45 -4.81 -19.64
CA VAL A 132 -2.13 -4.99 -19.03
C VAL A 132 -1.70 -6.44 -19.19
N ASP A 133 -0.57 -6.64 -19.88
CA ASP A 133 0.05 -7.94 -20.06
C ASP A 133 1.04 -8.22 -18.92
N TYR A 134 0.89 -9.37 -18.27
CA TYR A 134 1.73 -9.79 -17.15
C TYR A 134 2.42 -11.12 -17.42
N ASP A 135 3.67 -11.25 -16.94
CA ASP A 135 4.24 -12.55 -16.59
C ASP A 135 4.07 -12.75 -15.09
N VAL A 136 3.14 -13.63 -14.70
CA VAL A 136 2.93 -13.98 -13.29
C VAL A 136 4.14 -14.74 -12.77
N LEU A 137 4.65 -14.32 -11.61
CA LEU A 137 5.80 -14.91 -10.95
C LEU A 137 5.37 -15.79 -9.77
N PRO A 138 6.23 -16.72 -9.31
CA PRO A 138 6.03 -17.38 -8.02
C PRO A 138 5.87 -16.35 -6.89
N PHE A 139 4.95 -16.62 -5.97
CA PHE A 139 4.62 -15.73 -4.87
C PHE A 139 4.45 -16.51 -3.56
N VAL A 140 4.49 -15.80 -2.44
CA VAL A 140 4.34 -16.35 -1.10
C VAL A 140 3.29 -15.55 -0.32
N LEU A 141 2.42 -16.24 0.42
CA LEU A 141 1.25 -15.63 1.08
C LEU A 141 1.33 -15.64 2.62
N SER A 142 2.37 -16.22 3.20
CA SER A 142 2.57 -16.23 4.65
C SER A 142 4.00 -15.84 5.01
N ALA A 143 4.14 -15.20 6.17
CA ALA A 143 5.45 -14.79 6.67
C ALA A 143 6.36 -15.99 6.97
N GLN A 144 5.80 -17.09 7.49
CA GLN A 144 6.58 -18.30 7.79
C GLN A 144 7.17 -18.92 6.52
N GLU A 145 6.38 -19.04 5.46
CA GLU A 145 6.86 -19.56 4.17
C GLU A 145 7.83 -18.58 3.50
N ALA A 146 7.65 -17.28 3.69
CA ALA A 146 8.55 -16.25 3.15
C ALA A 146 9.98 -16.35 3.70
N LEU A 147 10.13 -16.88 4.92
CA LEU A 147 11.42 -17.06 5.59
C LEU A 147 12.17 -18.34 5.21
N LYS A 148 11.55 -19.24 4.44
CA LYS A 148 12.24 -20.44 3.93
C LYS A 148 13.28 -20.05 2.88
N GLU A 149 14.34 -20.85 2.81
CA GLU A 149 15.49 -20.59 1.93
C GLU A 149 15.12 -20.66 0.43
N ASP A 150 14.14 -21.50 0.07
CA ASP A 150 13.63 -21.70 -1.29
C ASP A 150 12.42 -20.80 -1.63
N SER A 151 12.05 -19.90 -0.73
CA SER A 151 10.90 -19.03 -0.91
C SER A 151 11.13 -18.00 -2.03
N PRO A 152 10.11 -17.70 -2.86
CA PRO A 152 10.25 -16.63 -3.84
C PRO A 152 10.49 -15.29 -3.15
N LEU A 153 11.49 -14.56 -3.64
CA LEU A 153 11.80 -13.23 -3.14
C LEU A 153 10.81 -12.21 -3.69
N VAL A 154 10.18 -11.45 -2.79
CA VAL A 154 9.31 -10.31 -3.16
C VAL A 154 10.12 -9.19 -3.81
N ALA A 155 11.39 -9.05 -3.42
CA ALA A 155 12.34 -8.13 -4.00
C ALA A 155 13.70 -8.81 -4.16
N GLU A 156 14.00 -9.28 -5.37
CA GLU A 156 15.26 -9.97 -5.69
C GLU A 156 16.50 -9.16 -5.26
N ALA A 157 16.45 -7.83 -5.38
CA ALA A 157 17.55 -6.94 -5.01
C ALA A 157 17.93 -6.97 -3.51
N LEU A 158 17.04 -7.46 -2.63
CA LEU A 158 17.31 -7.59 -1.19
C LEU A 158 17.94 -8.93 -0.83
N GLY A 159 17.81 -9.96 -1.69
CA GLY A 159 18.30 -11.31 -1.41
C GLY A 159 17.60 -12.04 -0.26
N THR A 160 16.63 -11.42 0.42
CA THR A 160 15.90 -12.00 1.54
C THR A 160 14.50 -11.38 1.65
N ASN A 161 13.54 -12.15 2.19
CA ASN A 161 12.23 -11.65 2.60
C ASN A 161 12.20 -11.15 4.05
N LEU A 162 13.28 -11.33 4.83
CA LEU A 162 13.38 -10.81 6.19
C LEU A 162 13.63 -9.30 6.17
N CYS A 163 12.56 -8.52 6.28
CA CYS A 163 12.62 -7.06 6.31
C CYS A 163 13.28 -6.53 7.59
N LEU A 164 12.79 -6.98 8.76
CA LEU A 164 13.25 -6.50 10.06
C LEU A 164 13.39 -7.64 11.06
N ASN A 165 14.44 -7.59 11.86
CA ASN A 165 14.61 -8.41 13.05
C ASN A 165 14.81 -7.47 14.25
N TRP A 166 13.81 -7.45 15.13
CA TRP A 166 13.78 -6.53 16.26
C TRP A 166 13.66 -7.29 17.57
N ARG A 167 14.60 -7.02 18.49
CA ARG A 167 14.57 -7.55 19.86
C ARG A 167 14.35 -6.39 20.83
N CYS A 168 13.27 -6.45 21.61
CA CYS A 168 12.94 -5.44 22.63
C CYS A 168 13.58 -5.73 24.01
N SER A 169 14.13 -6.92 24.22
CA SER A 169 14.74 -7.31 25.51
C SER A 169 16.27 -7.28 25.43
N SER A 170 16.89 -6.61 26.40
CA SER A 170 18.32 -6.66 26.69
C SER A 170 18.70 -7.83 27.60
N ASN A 171 17.73 -8.62 28.10
CA ASN A 171 18.03 -9.74 28.97
C ASN A 171 18.50 -10.95 28.15
N GLU A 172 19.81 -11.16 28.11
CA GLU A 172 20.46 -12.30 27.47
C GLU A 172 20.14 -13.63 28.17
N ASN A 173 19.72 -13.58 29.44
CA ASN A 173 19.44 -14.77 30.25
C ASN A 173 17.99 -15.24 30.19
N ILE A 174 17.15 -14.67 29.31
CA ILE A 174 15.73 -15.06 29.19
C ILE A 174 15.58 -16.56 28.95
N ASP A 175 16.39 -17.14 28.05
CA ASP A 175 16.29 -18.57 27.70
C ASP A 175 16.69 -19.47 28.88
N VAL A 176 17.64 -19.00 29.71
CA VAL A 176 18.05 -19.69 30.95
C VAL A 176 16.94 -19.63 32.00
N ILE A 177 16.29 -18.48 32.17
CA ILE A 177 15.19 -18.30 33.14
C ILE A 177 14.01 -19.21 32.77
N PHE A 178 13.64 -19.28 31.49
CA PHE A 178 12.56 -20.17 31.04
C PHE A 178 12.92 -21.64 31.20
N SER A 179 14.16 -22.05 30.89
CA SER A 179 14.58 -23.46 31.05
C SER A 179 14.67 -23.92 32.51
N GLN A 180 14.86 -22.99 33.46
CA GLN A 180 14.89 -23.26 34.89
C GLN A 180 13.54 -23.10 35.59
N SER A 181 12.52 -22.57 34.90
CA SER A 181 11.19 -22.40 35.49
C SER A 181 10.46 -23.73 35.61
N LYS A 182 10.02 -24.07 36.83
CA LYS A 182 9.13 -25.22 37.04
C LYS A 182 7.70 -24.78 36.73
N THR A 183 7.01 -25.53 35.87
CA THR A 183 5.57 -25.38 35.67
C THR A 183 4.85 -25.64 36.99
N CYS A 184 4.27 -24.59 37.58
CA CYS A 184 3.35 -24.76 38.69
C CYS A 184 2.07 -25.43 38.15
N TYR A 185 1.85 -26.69 38.52
CA TYR A 185 0.53 -27.32 38.49
C TYR A 185 -0.23 -27.02 39.78
#